data_AF-A0A815HD59-F1
#
_entry.id   AF-A0A815HD59-F1
#
_cell.length_a   1.000
_cell.length_b   1.000
_cell.length_c   1.000
_cell.angle_alpha   90.00
_cell.angle_beta   90.00
_cell.angle_gamma   90.00
#
_symmetry.space_group_name_H-M   'P 1'
#
loop_
_entity.id
_entity.type
_entity.pdbx_description
1 polymer ?
#
loop_
_entity_poly.entity_id
_entity_poly.type
_entity_poly.pdbx_seq_one_letter_code
_entity_poly.pdbx_strand_id
1 'polypeptide(L)'
;MDDMDNDILFEFESYEEFQRERLKLNAESTLKLWYSLPSNLTNIDNKLIRQQTLKQQKKRLRNLKFFAIYSMFLKKTFLKNRIRSKGFQLWNKTFNIPSLNDPCLYQIYQSLGRITNQFLNKGKEYDSKISYQELYKAGRTVWFMIAFQIQLNLPLILTDSIFGYNMLYPYTDDFIDSNQVSKETKMEFKKIFHDKLLHGQSTYNSNAHFHEKQSNVNHLNIEAYADKLEKIFDMVKFIENDWKRDEKNRGVYMSLATIHESQMKSILQHAKIEDGYQPTMILIEQISAEKGGASLIAAAFLIEGQLTRAKMAYLEYLGFAFQLLDDLQDFHEDMKNNHRTIFTQTFLDGKTLDEPTGRLIQYCYSSPAFKIFSDDQHTISDSKNQCTLAHYVRISMMMFAIILILEAASQLKKYYSKQFYQDLSTLSPIPFDQLKTISVEEKIWAVVQNQWF
;
A
#
# COMPACT_ATOMS: atom_id res chain seq x y z
N MET A 1 -9.55 -29.97 0.78
CA MET A 1 -9.32 -28.55 0.44
C MET A 1 -8.92 -28.64 -1.00
N ASP A 2 -9.95 -28.86 -1.82
CA ASP A 2 -9.85 -29.52 -3.12
C ASP A 2 -9.80 -28.45 -4.20
N ASP A 3 -8.90 -28.64 -5.16
CA ASP A 3 -8.76 -27.95 -6.44
C ASP A 3 -9.26 -26.49 -6.46
N MET A 4 -8.41 -25.57 -6.00
CA MET A 4 -8.50 -24.20 -6.49
C MET A 4 -7.84 -24.15 -7.86
N ASP A 5 -8.66 -24.09 -8.91
CA ASP A 5 -8.25 -23.74 -10.27
C ASP A 5 -7.53 -22.37 -10.24
N ASN A 6 -6.20 -22.40 -10.11
CA ASN A 6 -5.36 -21.22 -9.90
C ASN A 6 -5.22 -20.36 -11.18
N ASP A 7 -5.60 -20.90 -12.34
CA ASP A 7 -5.37 -20.29 -13.67
C ASP A 7 -6.64 -19.80 -14.38
N ILE A 8 -7.84 -19.94 -13.78
CA ILE A 8 -9.07 -19.39 -14.37
C ILE A 8 -9.15 -17.88 -14.11
N LEU A 9 -9.20 -17.10 -15.19
CA LEU A 9 -9.51 -15.67 -15.14
C LEU A 9 -10.94 -15.50 -14.60
N PHE A 10 -11.09 -14.67 -13.56
CA PHE A 10 -12.42 -14.39 -13.02
C PHE A 10 -13.16 -13.43 -13.94
N GLU A 11 -14.23 -13.91 -14.56
CA GLU A 11 -15.25 -13.06 -15.16
C GLU A 11 -16.39 -12.90 -14.15
N PHE A 12 -16.67 -11.66 -13.77
CA PHE A 12 -17.73 -11.33 -12.84
C PHE A 12 -18.94 -10.82 -13.63
N GLU A 13 -20.11 -11.40 -13.39
CA GLU A 13 -21.32 -10.97 -14.09
C GLU A 13 -21.90 -9.68 -13.49
N SER A 14 -21.66 -9.44 -12.19
CA SER A 14 -22.21 -8.32 -11.43
C SER A 14 -21.26 -7.77 -10.36
N TYR A 15 -21.52 -6.54 -9.89
CA TYR A 15 -20.77 -5.91 -8.80
C TYR A 15 -20.98 -6.68 -7.48
N GLU A 16 -22.19 -7.17 -7.24
CA GLU A 16 -22.55 -7.95 -6.06
C GLU A 16 -21.79 -9.27 -5.99
N GLU A 17 -21.61 -9.93 -7.13
CA GLU A 17 -20.79 -11.14 -7.23
C GLU A 17 -19.32 -10.84 -6.94
N PHE A 18 -18.77 -9.79 -7.55
CA PHE A 18 -17.40 -9.32 -7.29
C PHE A 18 -17.16 -9.07 -5.80
N GLN A 19 -18.07 -8.34 -5.16
CA GLN A 19 -18.04 -8.03 -3.74
C GLN A 19 -18.11 -9.29 -2.87
N ARG A 20 -19.04 -10.19 -3.16
CA ARG A 20 -19.23 -11.44 -2.41
C ARG A 20 -17.98 -12.30 -2.43
N GLU A 21 -17.36 -12.49 -3.60
CA GLU A 21 -16.15 -13.30 -3.72
C GLU A 21 -14.97 -12.67 -2.98
N ARG A 22 -14.80 -11.35 -3.06
CA ARG A 22 -13.74 -10.65 -2.32
C ARG A 22 -13.92 -10.79 -0.81
N LEU A 23 -15.13 -10.56 -0.29
CA LEU A 23 -15.42 -10.69 1.14
C LEU A 23 -15.23 -12.12 1.64
N LYS A 24 -15.58 -13.11 0.82
CA LYS A 24 -15.31 -14.52 1.10
C LYS A 24 -13.80 -14.79 1.19
N LEU A 25 -13.01 -14.31 0.22
CA LEU A 25 -11.55 -14.43 0.25
C LEU A 25 -10.94 -13.77 1.48
N ASN A 26 -11.39 -12.56 1.84
CA ASN A 26 -10.93 -11.83 3.01
C ASN A 26 -11.18 -12.64 4.31
N ALA A 27 -12.39 -13.17 4.49
CA ALA A 27 -12.77 -13.97 5.64
C ALA A 27 -12.01 -15.32 5.71
N GLU A 28 -11.92 -16.04 4.59
CA GLU A 28 -11.34 -17.39 4.52
C GLU A 28 -9.80 -17.39 4.63
N SER A 29 -9.13 -16.32 4.17
CA SER A 29 -7.67 -16.27 4.07
C SER A 29 -7.04 -15.20 4.96
N THR A 30 -7.51 -13.95 4.90
CA THR A 30 -6.82 -12.79 5.48
C THR A 30 -7.08 -12.70 6.99
N LEU A 31 -8.35 -12.60 7.40
CA LEU A 31 -8.72 -12.50 8.81
C LEU A 31 -8.51 -13.82 9.56
N LYS A 32 -8.83 -14.96 8.93
CA LYS A 32 -8.54 -16.27 9.51
C LYS A 32 -7.06 -16.45 9.85
N LEU A 33 -6.16 -16.04 8.95
CA LEU A 33 -4.73 -16.07 9.20
C LEU A 33 -4.35 -15.10 10.34
N TRP A 34 -4.83 -13.85 10.28
CA TRP A 34 -4.60 -12.86 11.33
C TRP A 34 -4.90 -13.41 12.73
N TYR A 35 -6.08 -13.99 12.94
CA TYR A 35 -6.47 -14.55 14.23
C TYR A 35 -5.67 -15.78 14.65
N SER A 36 -5.06 -16.51 13.71
CA SER A 36 -4.25 -17.69 14.00
C SER A 36 -2.82 -17.37 14.41
N LEU A 37 -2.34 -16.15 14.11
CA LEU A 37 -0.93 -15.79 14.28
C LEU A 37 -0.62 -15.40 15.74
N PRO A 38 0.53 -15.87 16.27
CA PRO A 38 0.98 -15.46 17.59
C PRO A 38 1.33 -13.97 17.59
N SER A 39 1.28 -13.35 18.76
CA SER A 39 1.76 -11.98 18.97
C SER A 39 3.19 -11.90 19.51
N ASN A 40 3.75 -13.02 19.97
CA ASN A 40 5.13 -13.05 20.44
C ASN A 40 6.13 -13.06 19.28
N LEU A 41 7.35 -12.59 19.55
CA LEU A 41 8.42 -12.50 18.56
C LEU A 41 9.40 -13.69 18.62
N THR A 42 9.13 -14.72 19.43
CA THR A 42 10.13 -15.76 19.78
C THR A 42 10.54 -16.64 18.59
N ASN A 43 9.65 -16.81 17.62
CA ASN A 43 9.86 -17.67 16.45
C ASN A 43 10.40 -16.90 15.23
N ILE A 44 10.59 -15.59 15.36
CA ILE A 44 11.17 -14.79 14.28
C ILE A 44 12.67 -15.00 14.32
N ASP A 45 13.24 -15.50 13.22
CA ASP A 45 14.68 -15.74 13.16
C ASP A 45 15.41 -14.39 13.17
N ASN A 46 15.86 -14.02 14.36
CA ASN A 46 16.73 -12.88 14.59
C ASN A 46 17.95 -12.94 13.67
N LYS A 47 18.43 -14.13 13.26
CA LYS A 47 19.50 -14.27 12.26
C LYS A 47 19.02 -14.07 10.83
N LEU A 48 17.77 -14.27 10.43
CA LEU A 48 17.33 -13.93 9.07
C LEU A 48 17.26 -12.39 8.90
N ILE A 49 16.72 -11.72 9.92
CA ILE A 49 16.65 -10.25 9.97
C ILE A 49 18.04 -9.64 10.27
N ARG A 50 18.92 -10.32 11.06
CA ARG A 50 20.28 -9.85 11.43
C ARG A 50 21.49 -10.46 10.70
N GLN A 51 21.40 -11.57 9.95
CA GLN A 51 22.52 -12.07 9.10
C GLN A 51 22.71 -11.15 7.89
N GLN A 52 21.73 -10.29 7.62
CA GLN A 52 21.94 -9.09 6.83
C GLN A 52 22.85 -8.04 7.53
N THR A 53 23.19 -8.17 8.83
CA THR A 53 23.73 -7.05 9.62
C THR A 53 24.86 -7.31 10.63
N LEU A 54 25.00 -8.43 11.36
CA LEU A 54 25.83 -8.38 12.60
C LEU A 54 27.32 -8.82 12.56
N LYS A 55 27.77 -9.77 11.73
CA LYS A 55 29.23 -10.12 11.70
C LYS A 55 30.10 -9.09 10.98
N GLN A 56 29.49 -8.16 10.25
CA GLN A 56 30.17 -7.08 9.52
C GLN A 56 30.23 -5.74 10.28
N GLN A 57 29.45 -5.57 11.36
CA GLN A 57 29.32 -4.28 12.04
C GLN A 57 30.60 -3.80 12.72
N LYS A 58 31.43 -4.70 13.28
CA LYS A 58 32.70 -4.28 13.90
C LYS A 58 33.80 -3.87 12.90
N LYS A 59 33.65 -4.15 11.60
CA LYS A 59 34.63 -3.77 10.56
C LYS A 59 34.11 -2.73 9.57
N ARG A 60 32.83 -2.35 9.65
CA ARG A 60 32.15 -1.51 8.63
C ARG A 60 31.56 -0.21 9.14
N LEU A 61 31.95 0.35 10.29
CA LEU A 61 31.65 1.77 10.60
C LEU A 61 32.42 2.78 9.71
N ARG A 62 33.42 2.31 8.93
CA ARG A 62 33.99 3.03 7.77
C ARG A 62 33.35 2.68 6.42
N ASN A 63 32.49 1.67 6.35
CA ASN A 63 31.89 1.13 5.11
C ASN A 63 30.35 1.03 5.17
N LEU A 64 29.70 1.69 6.13
CA LEU A 64 28.25 1.77 6.33
C LEU A 64 27.69 2.94 5.51
N LYS A 65 27.69 2.75 4.19
CA LYS A 65 27.00 3.59 3.19
C LYS A 65 25.99 2.78 2.35
N PHE A 66 25.67 1.52 2.73
CA PHE A 66 25.20 0.52 1.77
C PHE A 66 23.83 -0.13 2.03
N PHE A 67 23.16 0.03 3.17
CA PHE A 67 22.03 -0.88 3.44
C PHE A 67 20.68 -0.42 2.86
N ALA A 68 20.23 0.80 3.12
CA ALA A 68 19.05 1.38 2.44
C ALA A 68 19.40 2.00 1.06
N ILE A 69 20.70 2.04 0.75
CA ILE A 69 21.30 2.76 -0.37
C ILE A 69 21.75 1.83 -1.52
N TYR A 70 21.81 0.50 -1.33
CA TYR A 70 22.36 -0.42 -2.34
C TYR A 70 21.33 -1.32 -3.05
N SER A 71 20.17 -1.61 -2.47
CA SER A 71 19.02 -2.10 -3.26
C SER A 71 18.26 -0.95 -3.92
N MET A 72 18.48 0.26 -3.43
CA MET A 72 17.76 1.44 -3.86
C MET A 72 18.75 2.62 -3.85
N PHE A 73 19.12 3.34 -2.81
CA PHE A 73 19.22 4.79 -3.06
C PHE A 73 20.42 5.63 -2.45
N LEU A 74 21.21 6.39 -3.29
CA LEU A 74 22.00 7.71 -3.08
C LEU A 74 23.55 7.63 -2.88
N LYS A 75 24.47 8.49 -3.37
CA LYS A 75 24.53 9.69 -4.24
C LYS A 75 25.99 9.88 -4.76
N LYS A 76 26.14 9.97 -6.08
CA LYS A 76 26.96 10.90 -6.92
C LYS A 76 28.47 11.18 -6.76
N THR A 77 29.22 10.84 -5.70
CA THR A 77 30.68 11.17 -5.67
C THR A 77 31.64 10.01 -5.93
N PHE A 78 31.14 8.81 -6.19
CA PHE A 78 32.00 7.62 -6.18
C PHE A 78 32.02 6.77 -7.46
N LEU A 79 31.21 7.11 -8.46
CA LEU A 79 31.12 6.31 -9.68
C LEU A 79 32.33 6.43 -10.62
N LYS A 80 33.22 7.42 -10.42
CA LYS A 80 34.32 7.65 -11.37
C LYS A 80 35.51 6.69 -11.22
N ASN A 81 35.66 5.97 -10.10
CA ASN A 81 36.96 5.35 -9.77
C ASN A 81 37.00 3.90 -9.26
N ARG A 82 35.94 3.07 -9.36
CA ARG A 82 36.00 1.74 -8.70
C ARG A 82 35.41 0.52 -9.40
N ILE A 83 35.40 0.52 -10.73
CA ILE A 83 35.00 -0.64 -11.54
C ILE A 83 36.03 -1.82 -11.46
N ARG A 84 37.21 -1.64 -10.82
CA ARG A 84 38.32 -2.64 -10.89
C ARG A 84 38.76 -3.34 -9.60
N SER A 85 38.10 -3.17 -8.45
CA SER A 85 38.64 -3.76 -7.19
C SER A 85 38.21 -5.22 -6.96
N LYS A 86 39.19 -6.10 -6.71
CA LYS A 86 39.04 -7.54 -6.38
C LYS A 86 38.03 -7.84 -5.26
N GLY A 87 37.76 -6.88 -4.37
CA GLY A 87 36.78 -7.03 -3.29
C GLY A 87 35.32 -7.11 -3.76
N PHE A 88 34.98 -6.52 -4.91
CA PHE A 88 33.63 -6.58 -5.49
C PHE A 88 33.33 -7.96 -6.09
N GLN A 89 34.32 -8.57 -6.74
CA GLN A 89 34.22 -9.93 -7.28
C GLN A 89 34.05 -11.00 -6.19
N LEU A 90 34.67 -10.80 -5.02
CA LEU A 90 34.54 -11.70 -3.88
C LEU A 90 33.16 -11.61 -3.20
N TRP A 91 32.53 -10.43 -3.30
CA TRP A 91 31.24 -10.14 -2.70
C TRP A 91 30.08 -10.82 -3.45
N ASN A 92 30.10 -10.81 -4.79
CA ASN A 92 29.17 -11.60 -5.62
C ASN A 92 29.26 -13.12 -5.34
N LYS A 93 30.48 -13.61 -5.09
CA LYS A 93 30.72 -15.04 -4.83
C LYS A 93 30.18 -15.55 -3.49
N THR A 94 29.95 -14.66 -2.53
CA THR A 94 29.68 -15.06 -1.12
C THR A 94 28.20 -14.99 -0.75
N PHE A 95 27.40 -14.13 -1.39
CA PHE A 95 25.99 -13.93 -1.03
C PHE A 95 24.99 -14.35 -2.11
N ASN A 96 25.45 -14.71 -3.31
CA ASN A 96 24.58 -15.05 -4.44
C ASN A 96 23.50 -13.98 -4.73
N ILE A 97 23.72 -12.74 -4.28
CA ILE A 97 22.90 -11.57 -4.61
C ILE A 97 23.41 -11.09 -5.97
N PRO A 98 22.56 -10.95 -7.00
CA PRO A 98 22.98 -10.39 -8.27
C PRO A 98 23.57 -9.00 -8.01
N SER A 99 24.82 -8.76 -8.42
CA SER A 99 25.43 -7.43 -8.33
C SER A 99 24.52 -6.38 -8.98
N LEU A 100 24.58 -5.12 -8.56
CA LEU A 100 24.08 -3.98 -9.38
C LEU A 100 24.77 -3.84 -10.76
N ASN A 101 25.75 -4.70 -11.07
CA ASN A 101 26.23 -4.93 -12.44
C ASN A 101 25.26 -5.80 -13.25
N ASP A 102 24.21 -6.32 -12.63
CA ASP A 102 23.06 -6.94 -13.29
C ASP A 102 22.26 -5.81 -13.95
N PRO A 103 22.29 -5.73 -15.29
CA PRO A 103 21.62 -4.67 -16.02
C PRO A 103 20.12 -4.59 -15.71
N CYS A 104 19.49 -5.71 -15.34
CA CYS A 104 18.07 -5.78 -15.02
C CYS A 104 17.73 -5.01 -13.73
N LEU A 105 18.49 -5.23 -12.65
CA LEU A 105 18.29 -4.52 -11.37
C LEU A 105 18.57 -3.02 -11.51
N TYR A 106 19.57 -2.64 -12.31
CA TYR A 106 19.88 -1.24 -12.57
C TYR A 106 18.79 -0.55 -13.41
N GLN A 107 18.19 -1.26 -14.38
CA GLN A 107 17.05 -0.74 -15.16
C GLN A 107 15.79 -0.57 -14.33
N ILE A 108 15.50 -1.51 -13.42
CA ILE A 108 14.38 -1.41 -12.47
C ILE A 108 14.54 -0.17 -11.60
N TYR A 109 15.74 0.01 -11.07
CA TYR A 109 16.06 1.14 -10.22
C TYR A 109 15.89 2.51 -10.92
N GLN A 110 16.41 2.64 -12.14
CA GLN A 110 16.21 3.84 -12.96
C GLN A 110 14.72 4.06 -13.29
N SER A 111 14.00 2.98 -13.57
CA SER A 111 12.57 3.07 -13.89
C SER A 111 11.76 3.57 -12.70
N LEU A 112 12.07 3.12 -11.48
CA LEU A 112 11.45 3.63 -10.26
C LEU A 112 11.69 5.15 -10.08
N GLY A 113 12.93 5.60 -10.28
CA GLY A 113 13.31 7.02 -10.28
C GLY A 113 12.55 7.85 -11.32
N ARG A 114 12.51 7.34 -12.55
CA ARG A 114 11.84 7.98 -13.68
C ARG A 114 10.33 8.07 -13.46
N ILE A 115 9.67 6.97 -13.10
CA ILE A 115 8.21 6.89 -12.90
C ILE A 115 7.79 7.79 -11.73
N THR A 116 8.54 7.80 -10.62
CA THR A 116 8.27 8.69 -9.48
C THR A 116 8.35 10.15 -9.90
N ASN A 117 9.39 10.55 -10.63
CA ASN A 117 9.51 11.92 -11.13
C ASN A 117 8.43 12.27 -12.16
N GLN A 118 8.06 11.33 -13.05
CA GLN A 118 6.96 11.52 -13.99
C GLN A 118 5.63 11.74 -13.25
N PHE A 119 5.36 10.97 -12.20
CA PHE A 119 4.16 11.13 -11.38
C PHE A 119 4.12 12.50 -10.70
N LEU A 120 5.22 12.91 -10.06
CA LEU A 120 5.32 14.21 -9.40
C LEU A 120 5.14 15.38 -10.37
N ASN A 121 5.82 15.33 -11.51
CA ASN A 121 5.74 16.39 -12.52
C ASN A 121 4.34 16.46 -13.11
N LYS A 122 3.77 15.31 -13.52
CA LYS A 122 2.40 15.25 -14.07
C LYS A 122 1.36 15.74 -13.06
N GLY A 123 1.51 15.41 -11.78
CA GLY A 123 0.64 15.89 -10.71
C GLY A 123 0.74 17.41 -10.52
N LYS A 124 1.95 17.97 -10.56
CA LYS A 124 2.19 19.42 -10.48
C LYS A 124 1.74 20.20 -11.70
N GLU A 125 1.89 19.61 -12.89
CA GLU A 125 1.41 20.18 -14.15
C GLU A 125 -0.12 20.21 -14.19
N TYR A 126 -0.78 19.16 -13.68
CA TYR A 126 -2.23 19.08 -13.60
C TYR A 126 -2.81 20.05 -12.55
N ASP A 127 -2.28 20.04 -11.33
CA ASP A 127 -2.70 20.94 -10.25
C ASP A 127 -1.50 21.60 -9.58
N SER A 128 -1.19 22.83 -9.97
CA SER A 128 -0.07 23.58 -9.39
C SER A 128 -0.21 23.83 -7.86
N LYS A 129 -1.44 23.76 -7.31
CA LYS A 129 -1.72 24.03 -5.89
C LYS A 129 -1.52 22.81 -5.00
N ILE A 130 -1.51 21.60 -5.55
CA ILE A 130 -1.34 20.38 -4.75
C ILE A 130 0.00 20.43 -3.99
N SER A 131 0.03 20.09 -2.71
CA SER A 131 1.26 20.12 -1.93
C SER A 131 2.19 18.96 -2.32
N TYR A 132 3.47 19.09 -1.97
CA TYR A 132 4.41 17.98 -2.11
C TYR A 132 4.07 16.81 -1.19
N GLN A 133 3.50 17.07 -0.02
CA GLN A 133 3.10 16.04 0.95
C GLN A 133 1.94 15.18 0.41
N GLU A 134 0.92 15.81 -0.21
CA GLU A 134 -0.18 15.10 -0.86
C GLU A 134 0.33 14.22 -2.02
N LEU A 135 1.23 14.75 -2.87
CA LEU A 135 1.85 13.97 -3.95
C LEU A 135 2.73 12.83 -3.44
N TYR A 136 3.47 13.07 -2.35
CA TYR A 136 4.27 12.04 -1.70
C TYR A 136 3.39 10.89 -1.21
N LYS A 137 2.30 11.21 -0.49
CA LYS A 137 1.35 10.22 0.03
C LYS A 137 0.73 9.40 -1.10
N ALA A 138 0.25 10.08 -2.14
CA ALA A 138 -0.25 9.44 -3.36
C ALA A 138 0.80 8.57 -4.08
N GLY A 139 2.06 8.98 -4.06
CA GLY A 139 3.16 8.26 -4.70
C GLY A 139 3.56 6.95 -4.02
N ARG A 140 3.20 6.73 -2.75
CA ARG A 140 3.47 5.46 -2.04
C ARG A 140 2.82 4.27 -2.76
N THR A 141 1.57 4.44 -3.18
CA THR A 141 0.84 3.41 -3.94
C THR A 141 1.40 3.22 -5.35
N VAL A 142 1.98 4.25 -5.97
CA VAL A 142 2.72 4.12 -7.24
C VAL A 142 3.91 3.16 -7.10
N TRP A 143 4.64 3.18 -5.98
CA TRP A 143 5.75 2.25 -5.76
C TRP A 143 5.28 0.80 -5.64
N PHE A 144 4.14 0.56 -5.02
CA PHE A 144 3.50 -0.75 -5.04
C PHE A 144 3.16 -1.17 -6.48
N MET A 145 2.55 -0.28 -7.26
CA MET A 145 2.17 -0.57 -8.65
C MET A 145 3.38 -0.90 -9.53
N ILE A 146 4.51 -0.20 -9.34
CA ILE A 146 5.78 -0.55 -9.99
C ILE A 146 6.27 -1.94 -9.55
N ALA A 147 6.26 -2.21 -8.24
CA ALA A 147 6.67 -3.51 -7.73
C ALA A 147 5.78 -4.65 -8.29
N PHE A 148 4.48 -4.40 -8.46
CA PHE A 148 3.55 -5.34 -9.05
C PHE A 148 3.79 -5.54 -10.55
N GLN A 149 4.06 -4.48 -11.32
CA GLN A 149 4.49 -4.60 -12.71
C GLN A 149 5.75 -5.49 -12.84
N ILE A 150 6.72 -5.36 -11.93
CA ILE A 150 7.92 -6.23 -11.92
C ILE A 150 7.54 -7.69 -11.65
N GLN A 151 6.64 -7.94 -10.68
CA GLN A 151 6.20 -9.29 -10.35
C GLN A 151 5.46 -9.98 -11.50
N LEU A 152 4.77 -9.21 -12.33
CA LEU A 152 4.07 -9.68 -13.52
C LEU A 152 4.92 -9.66 -14.79
N ASN A 153 6.20 -9.26 -14.69
CA ASN A 153 7.10 -9.07 -15.82
C ASN A 153 6.51 -8.13 -16.91
N LEU A 154 5.82 -7.07 -16.47
CA LEU A 154 5.22 -6.04 -17.32
C LEU A 154 6.17 -4.84 -17.51
N PRO A 155 5.97 -4.04 -18.58
CA PRO A 155 6.71 -2.80 -18.76
C PRO A 155 6.56 -1.85 -17.56
N LEU A 156 7.67 -1.28 -17.11
CA LEU A 156 7.68 -0.29 -16.03
C LEU A 156 7.34 1.09 -16.59
N ILE A 157 6.05 1.43 -16.59
CA ILE A 157 5.53 2.67 -17.14
C ILE A 157 4.52 3.31 -16.19
N LEU A 158 4.49 4.64 -16.17
CA LEU A 158 3.39 5.41 -15.59
C LEU A 158 2.28 5.50 -16.63
N THR A 159 1.28 4.64 -16.53
CA THR A 159 0.07 4.73 -17.37
C THR A 159 -0.84 5.85 -16.89
N ASP A 160 -1.84 6.22 -17.70
CA ASP A 160 -2.85 7.19 -17.28
C ASP A 160 -3.70 6.62 -16.13
N SER A 161 -3.98 5.32 -16.12
CA SER A 161 -4.67 4.61 -15.05
C SER A 161 -3.93 4.66 -13.71
N ILE A 162 -2.61 4.40 -13.72
CA ILE A 162 -1.76 4.53 -12.53
C ILE A 162 -1.80 5.98 -12.04
N PHE A 163 -1.62 6.94 -12.94
CA PHE A 163 -1.65 8.36 -12.57
C PHE A 163 -3.00 8.76 -11.96
N GLY A 164 -4.10 8.51 -12.68
CA GLY A 164 -5.46 8.90 -12.28
C GLY A 164 -5.85 8.29 -10.95
N TYR A 165 -5.63 6.98 -10.76
CA TYR A 165 -5.95 6.31 -9.51
C TYR A 165 -5.19 6.87 -8.31
N ASN A 166 -3.88 7.08 -8.44
CA ASN A 166 -3.08 7.60 -7.33
C ASN A 166 -3.40 9.08 -7.04
N MET A 167 -3.82 9.84 -8.04
CA MET A 167 -4.28 11.23 -7.86
C MET A 167 -5.72 11.32 -7.34
N LEU A 168 -6.47 10.23 -7.18
CA LEU A 168 -7.74 10.27 -6.46
C LEU A 168 -7.53 10.61 -4.98
N TYR A 169 -6.52 10.01 -4.32
CA TYR A 169 -6.30 10.16 -2.86
C TYR A 169 -6.26 11.63 -2.39
N PRO A 170 -5.47 12.54 -3.00
CA PRO A 170 -5.46 13.96 -2.59
C PRO A 170 -6.83 14.64 -2.69
N TYR A 171 -7.69 14.21 -3.61
CA TYR A 171 -9.00 14.81 -3.82
C TYR A 171 -10.11 14.13 -3.03
N THR A 172 -9.98 12.83 -2.75
CA THR A 172 -10.98 12.04 -2.02
C THR A 172 -10.74 12.02 -0.51
N ASP A 173 -9.51 11.80 -0.05
CA ASP A 173 -9.23 11.50 1.36
C ASP A 173 -9.59 12.68 2.25
N ASP A 174 -9.10 13.88 1.92
CA ASP A 174 -9.45 15.13 2.63
C ASP A 174 -10.97 15.38 2.69
N PHE A 175 -11.71 14.92 1.68
CA PHE A 175 -13.16 15.08 1.67
C PHE A 175 -13.85 14.05 2.57
N ILE A 176 -13.38 12.80 2.54
CA ILE A 176 -13.95 11.67 3.27
C ILE A 176 -13.61 11.74 4.76
N ASP A 177 -12.38 12.13 5.08
CA ASP A 177 -11.85 12.10 6.44
C ASP A 177 -12.14 13.41 7.20
N SER A 178 -12.44 14.51 6.49
CA SER A 178 -12.71 15.79 7.14
C SER A 178 -13.97 15.77 8.00
N ASN A 179 -13.83 16.17 9.27
CA ASN A 179 -14.94 16.40 10.19
C ASN A 179 -15.73 17.68 9.86
N GLN A 180 -15.26 18.51 8.91
CA GLN A 180 -15.96 19.71 8.47
C GLN A 180 -17.00 19.42 7.37
N VAL A 181 -16.90 18.27 6.70
CA VAL A 181 -17.87 17.85 5.67
C VAL A 181 -19.02 17.10 6.34
N SER A 182 -20.25 17.55 6.08
CA SER A 182 -21.46 16.93 6.67
C SER A 182 -21.63 15.48 6.23
N LYS A 183 -22.33 14.69 7.05
CA LYS A 183 -22.63 13.28 6.73
C LYS A 183 -23.47 13.18 5.46
N GLU A 184 -24.44 14.08 5.30
CA GLU A 184 -25.34 14.16 4.16
C GLU A 184 -24.53 14.40 2.87
N THR A 185 -23.57 15.34 2.91
CA THR A 185 -22.67 15.62 1.78
C THR A 185 -21.78 14.43 1.44
N LYS A 186 -21.26 13.69 2.43
CA LYS A 186 -20.48 12.47 2.18
C LYS A 186 -21.33 11.35 1.56
N MET A 187 -22.58 11.20 2.01
CA MET A 187 -23.51 10.22 1.43
C MET A 187 -23.93 10.57 0.01
N GLU A 188 -24.10 11.86 -0.27
CA GLU A 188 -24.36 12.35 -1.62
C GLU A 188 -23.17 12.08 -2.55
N PHE A 189 -21.96 12.40 -2.10
CA PHE A 189 -20.72 12.10 -2.82
C PHE A 189 -20.58 10.59 -3.07
N LYS A 190 -20.83 9.75 -2.05
CA LYS A 190 -20.81 8.29 -2.19
C LYS A 190 -21.66 7.85 -3.37
N LYS A 191 -22.90 8.33 -3.45
CA LYS A 191 -23.82 7.96 -4.53
C LYS A 191 -23.32 8.44 -5.89
N ILE A 192 -23.00 9.73 -5.99
CA ILE A 192 -22.56 10.39 -7.23
C ILE A 192 -21.32 9.72 -7.82
N PHE A 193 -20.32 9.44 -6.98
CA PHE A 193 -19.05 8.89 -7.43
C PHE A 193 -19.15 7.39 -7.68
N HIS A 194 -19.91 6.64 -6.87
CA HIS A 194 -20.18 5.23 -7.13
C HIS A 194 -20.92 5.02 -8.46
N ASP A 195 -21.94 5.82 -8.76
CA ASP A 195 -22.64 5.78 -10.06
C ASP A 195 -21.68 6.10 -11.21
N LYS A 196 -20.84 7.13 -11.07
CA LYS A 196 -19.80 7.47 -12.06
C LYS A 196 -18.83 6.31 -12.30
N LEU A 197 -18.42 5.61 -11.25
CA LEU A 197 -17.48 4.50 -11.34
C LEU A 197 -18.11 3.29 -12.04
N LEU A 198 -19.33 2.87 -11.68
CA LEU A 198 -19.96 1.68 -12.26
C LEU A 198 -20.56 1.92 -13.64
N HIS A 199 -21.19 3.06 -13.87
CA HIS A 199 -22.00 3.29 -15.07
C HIS A 199 -21.37 4.30 -16.03
N GLY A 200 -20.28 4.98 -15.63
CA GLY A 200 -19.62 6.02 -16.43
C GLY A 200 -20.39 7.33 -16.51
N GLN A 201 -21.66 7.32 -16.09
CA GLN A 201 -22.54 8.48 -15.97
C GLN A 201 -22.74 8.80 -14.50
N SER A 202 -22.89 10.09 -14.19
CA SER A 202 -23.27 10.52 -12.85
C SER A 202 -24.60 11.26 -12.92
N THR A 203 -25.40 11.15 -11.88
CA THR A 203 -26.59 11.99 -11.70
C THR A 203 -26.22 13.46 -11.43
N TYR A 204 -24.95 13.74 -11.14
CA TYR A 204 -24.42 15.08 -11.02
C TYR A 204 -24.25 15.75 -12.39
N ASN A 205 -24.97 16.86 -12.61
CA ASN A 205 -24.85 17.69 -13.80
C ASN A 205 -24.24 19.05 -13.43
N SER A 206 -22.94 19.23 -13.66
CA SER A 206 -22.25 20.50 -13.42
C SER A 206 -22.80 21.67 -14.26
N ASN A 207 -23.43 21.37 -15.41
CA ASN A 207 -23.96 22.36 -16.36
C ASN A 207 -25.45 22.70 -16.14
N ALA A 208 -26.16 22.04 -15.21
CA ALA A 208 -27.53 22.43 -14.85
C ALA A 208 -27.61 23.85 -14.24
N HIS A 209 -26.46 24.44 -13.90
CA HIS A 209 -26.34 25.75 -13.26
C HIS A 209 -26.50 26.98 -14.16
N PHE A 210 -26.63 26.84 -15.49
CA PHE A 210 -26.75 28.04 -16.36
C PHE A 210 -28.18 28.51 -16.62
N HIS A 211 -29.20 27.71 -16.34
CA HIS A 211 -30.60 28.10 -16.56
C HIS A 211 -31.53 27.44 -15.55
N GLU A 212 -31.58 27.97 -14.32
CA GLU A 212 -32.84 28.18 -13.57
C GLU A 212 -32.52 28.64 -12.15
N LYS A 213 -32.47 29.97 -11.96
CA LYS A 213 -32.89 30.55 -10.69
C LYS A 213 -34.41 30.41 -10.61
N GLN A 214 -34.94 29.29 -10.11
CA GLN A 214 -36.28 29.27 -9.52
C GLN A 214 -36.60 27.98 -8.75
N SER A 215 -37.01 28.20 -7.49
CA SER A 215 -38.11 27.49 -6.80
C SER A 215 -37.81 26.13 -6.12
N ASN A 216 -37.60 26.20 -4.80
CA ASN A 216 -38.01 25.21 -3.79
C ASN A 216 -37.63 23.73 -4.01
N VAL A 217 -36.33 23.43 -4.10
CA VAL A 217 -35.79 22.10 -3.76
C VAL A 217 -34.51 22.30 -2.95
N ASN A 218 -34.34 21.52 -1.88
CA ASN A 218 -33.16 21.51 -1.00
C ASN A 218 -31.85 21.67 -1.78
N HIS A 219 -31.14 22.77 -1.56
CA HIS A 219 -29.81 23.01 -2.13
C HIS A 219 -28.89 21.82 -1.85
N LEU A 220 -28.25 21.29 -2.89
CA LEU A 220 -27.27 20.21 -2.78
C LEU A 220 -26.03 20.77 -2.06
N ASN A 221 -25.75 20.32 -0.84
CA ASN A 221 -24.58 20.78 -0.07
C ASN A 221 -23.24 20.44 -0.76
N ILE A 222 -23.25 19.51 -1.73
CA ILE A 222 -22.05 19.11 -2.46
C ILE A 222 -21.57 20.16 -3.48
N GLU A 223 -22.40 21.15 -3.85
CA GLU A 223 -22.06 22.22 -4.79
C GLU A 223 -20.82 23.01 -4.35
N ALA A 224 -20.63 23.19 -3.03
CA ALA A 224 -19.45 23.83 -2.46
C ALA A 224 -18.12 23.10 -2.78
N TYR A 225 -18.20 21.88 -3.31
CA TYR A 225 -17.08 21.02 -3.67
C TYR A 225 -17.03 20.70 -5.17
N ALA A 226 -17.73 21.46 -6.02
CA ALA A 226 -17.81 21.23 -7.47
C ALA A 226 -16.43 21.11 -8.14
N ASP A 227 -15.50 22.04 -7.88
CA ASP A 227 -14.14 22.01 -8.43
C ASP A 227 -13.39 20.71 -8.06
N LYS A 228 -13.63 20.20 -6.85
CA LYS A 228 -13.01 18.97 -6.36
C LYS A 228 -13.63 17.74 -7.03
N LEU A 229 -14.95 17.73 -7.23
CA LEU A 229 -15.64 16.68 -7.98
C LEU A 229 -15.17 16.62 -9.44
N GLU A 230 -14.99 17.77 -10.08
CA GLU A 230 -14.47 17.84 -11.44
C GLU A 230 -13.10 17.18 -11.55
N LYS A 231 -12.18 17.48 -10.62
CA LYS A 231 -10.87 16.83 -10.55
C LYS A 231 -10.96 15.33 -10.33
N ILE A 232 -11.86 14.87 -9.45
CA ILE A 232 -12.11 13.44 -9.22
C ILE A 232 -12.60 12.77 -10.51
N PHE A 233 -13.50 13.40 -11.25
CA PHE A 233 -14.01 12.86 -12.51
C PHE A 233 -12.96 12.88 -13.62
N ASP A 234 -12.09 13.88 -13.65
CA ASP A 234 -10.94 13.90 -14.55
C ASP A 234 -9.97 12.76 -14.25
N MET A 235 -9.76 12.40 -12.98
CA MET A 235 -8.96 11.22 -12.63
C MET A 235 -9.58 9.92 -13.15
N VAL A 236 -10.91 9.82 -13.15
CA VAL A 236 -11.62 8.70 -13.81
C VAL A 236 -11.42 8.72 -15.32
N LYS A 237 -11.41 9.90 -15.97
CA LYS A 237 -11.14 10.01 -17.41
C LYS A 237 -9.72 9.52 -17.77
N PHE A 238 -8.72 9.83 -16.94
CA PHE A 238 -7.38 9.25 -17.11
C PHE A 238 -7.41 7.72 -17.07
N ILE A 239 -8.18 7.12 -16.17
CA ILE A 239 -8.35 5.65 -16.14
C ILE A 239 -9.05 5.15 -17.41
N GLU A 240 -10.07 5.87 -17.89
CA GLU A 240 -10.83 5.54 -19.11
C GLU A 240 -9.97 5.59 -20.39
N ASN A 241 -8.84 6.32 -20.39
CA ASN A 241 -7.89 6.33 -21.52
C ASN A 241 -7.24 4.96 -21.74
N ASP A 242 -6.91 4.25 -20.66
CA ASP A 242 -6.28 2.92 -20.71
C ASP A 242 -7.33 1.79 -20.70
N TRP A 243 -8.46 2.00 -20.01
CA TRP A 243 -9.47 0.97 -19.77
C TRP A 243 -10.83 1.41 -20.29
N LYS A 244 -11.21 1.01 -21.51
CA LYS A 244 -12.54 1.32 -22.05
C LYS A 244 -13.64 0.65 -21.21
N ARG A 245 -14.78 1.33 -21.07
CA ARG A 245 -15.98 0.78 -20.42
C ARG A 245 -16.66 -0.23 -21.33
N ASP A 246 -16.18 -1.46 -21.28
CA ASP A 246 -16.75 -2.61 -21.97
C ASP A 246 -16.86 -3.79 -21.01
N GLU A 247 -17.50 -4.86 -21.49
CA GLU A 247 -17.72 -6.07 -20.73
C GLU A 247 -16.42 -6.73 -20.24
N LYS A 248 -15.33 -6.62 -21.02
CA LYS A 248 -14.03 -7.22 -20.69
C LYS A 248 -13.34 -6.50 -19.52
N ASN A 249 -13.50 -5.19 -19.43
CA ASN A 249 -12.84 -4.35 -18.43
C ASN A 249 -13.73 -4.01 -17.22
N ARG A 250 -14.92 -4.61 -17.10
CA ARG A 250 -15.86 -4.32 -16.00
C ARG A 250 -15.24 -4.50 -14.61
N GLY A 251 -14.32 -5.46 -14.45
CA GLY A 251 -13.59 -5.70 -13.20
C GLY A 251 -12.79 -4.48 -12.73
N VAL A 252 -12.24 -3.67 -13.64
CA VAL A 252 -11.55 -2.41 -13.31
C VAL A 252 -12.50 -1.47 -12.59
N TYR A 253 -13.68 -1.24 -13.17
CA TYR A 253 -14.67 -0.32 -12.62
C TYR A 253 -15.35 -0.83 -11.36
N MET A 254 -15.62 -2.13 -11.28
CA MET A 254 -16.08 -2.80 -10.05
C MET A 254 -15.06 -2.66 -8.93
N SER A 255 -13.76 -2.80 -9.21
CA SER A 255 -12.70 -2.65 -8.22
C SER A 255 -12.55 -1.21 -7.72
N LEU A 256 -12.71 -0.21 -8.60
CA LEU A 256 -12.71 1.21 -8.22
C LEU A 256 -13.93 1.56 -7.35
N ALA A 257 -15.13 1.10 -7.74
CA ALA A 257 -16.33 1.28 -6.95
C ALA A 257 -16.19 0.63 -5.57
N THR A 258 -15.56 -0.54 -5.53
CA THR A 258 -15.27 -1.27 -4.30
C THR A 258 -14.39 -0.49 -3.34
N ILE A 259 -13.21 0.00 -3.76
CA ILE A 259 -12.33 0.76 -2.86
C ILE A 259 -13.01 2.05 -2.40
N HIS A 260 -13.76 2.72 -3.28
CA HIS A 260 -14.55 3.87 -2.89
C HIS A 260 -15.59 3.53 -1.81
N GLU A 261 -16.32 2.42 -1.97
CA GLU A 261 -17.28 1.95 -0.96
C GLU A 261 -16.59 1.58 0.37
N SER A 262 -15.44 0.90 0.32
CA SER A 262 -14.66 0.58 1.52
C SER A 262 -14.14 1.83 2.22
N GLN A 263 -13.72 2.86 1.49
CA GLN A 263 -13.37 4.17 2.07
C GLN A 263 -14.58 4.81 2.76
N MET A 264 -15.76 4.81 2.14
CA MET A 264 -16.98 5.31 2.80
C MET A 264 -17.33 4.51 4.06
N LYS A 265 -17.18 3.19 4.02
CA LYS A 265 -17.44 2.31 5.17
C LYS A 265 -16.49 2.61 6.33
N SER A 266 -15.26 3.07 6.05
CA SER A 266 -14.28 3.43 7.08
C SER A 266 -14.70 4.61 7.97
N ILE A 267 -15.72 5.39 7.58
CA ILE A 267 -16.35 6.38 8.47
C ILE A 267 -16.94 5.72 9.73
N LEU A 268 -17.31 4.43 9.67
CA LEU A 268 -17.74 3.66 10.86
C LEU A 268 -16.59 3.43 11.86
N GLN A 269 -15.33 3.64 11.48
CA GLN A 269 -14.21 3.66 12.43
C GLN A 269 -14.07 5.01 13.12
N HIS A 270 -14.80 6.06 12.70
CA HIS A 270 -14.72 7.37 13.34
C HIS A 270 -15.65 7.36 14.54
N ALA A 271 -15.10 7.23 15.75
CA ALA A 271 -15.91 7.27 16.95
C ALA A 271 -16.50 8.67 17.11
N LYS A 272 -17.82 8.75 17.36
CA LYS A 272 -18.53 10.01 17.59
C LYS A 272 -19.05 10.00 19.01
N ILE A 273 -18.39 10.78 19.87
CA ILE A 273 -18.71 10.87 21.30
C ILE A 273 -20.18 11.29 21.49
N GLU A 274 -20.66 12.19 20.63
CA GLU A 274 -22.01 12.73 20.64
C GLU A 274 -23.10 11.68 20.35
N ASP A 275 -22.79 10.68 19.52
CA ASP A 275 -23.73 9.64 19.09
C ASP A 275 -23.70 8.39 19.98
N GLY A 276 -22.82 8.35 21.00
CA GLY A 276 -22.61 7.18 21.86
C GLY A 276 -22.08 5.94 21.13
N TYR A 277 -21.74 6.06 19.84
CA TYR A 277 -21.31 4.95 18.99
C TYR A 277 -19.84 4.63 19.22
N GLN A 278 -19.55 3.36 19.50
CA GLN A 278 -18.19 2.81 19.54
C GLN A 278 -18.14 1.54 18.65
N PRO A 279 -17.27 1.50 17.63
CA PRO A 279 -17.11 0.30 16.82
C PRO A 279 -16.47 -0.82 17.65
N THR A 280 -16.88 -2.07 17.38
CA THR A 280 -16.27 -3.24 18.00
C THR A 280 -14.92 -3.55 17.34
N MET A 281 -14.01 -4.23 18.05
CA MET A 281 -12.72 -4.67 17.47
C MET A 281 -12.91 -5.51 16.21
N ILE A 282 -13.91 -6.40 16.19
CA ILE A 282 -14.22 -7.24 15.02
C ILE A 282 -14.60 -6.37 13.81
N LEU A 283 -15.42 -5.33 14.01
CA LEU A 283 -15.80 -4.42 12.94
C LEU A 283 -14.59 -3.61 12.43
N ILE A 284 -13.73 -3.15 13.34
CA ILE A 284 -12.50 -2.43 13.00
C ILE A 284 -11.60 -3.32 12.13
N GLU A 285 -11.38 -4.57 12.55
CA GLU A 285 -10.55 -5.54 11.81
C GLU A 285 -11.12 -5.83 10.41
N GLN A 286 -12.44 -6.03 10.31
CA GLN A 286 -13.13 -6.24 9.03
C GLN A 286 -12.98 -5.05 8.10
N ILE A 287 -13.21 -3.83 8.60
CA ILE A 287 -13.09 -2.62 7.77
C ILE A 287 -11.64 -2.42 7.31
N SER A 288 -10.66 -2.59 8.20
CA SER A 288 -9.24 -2.46 7.83
C SER A 288 -8.84 -3.50 6.78
N ALA A 289 -9.31 -4.75 6.91
CA ALA A 289 -9.03 -5.79 5.93
C ALA A 289 -9.70 -5.50 4.57
N GLU A 290 -10.96 -5.12 4.57
CA GLU A 290 -11.70 -4.79 3.35
C GLU A 290 -11.11 -3.58 2.62
N LYS A 291 -10.78 -2.50 3.34
CA LYS A 291 -10.19 -1.27 2.77
C LYS A 291 -8.81 -1.53 2.20
N GLY A 292 -7.96 -2.22 2.96
CA GLY A 292 -6.60 -2.58 2.54
C GLY A 292 -6.62 -3.45 1.28
N GLY A 293 -7.38 -4.54 1.30
CA GLY A 293 -7.48 -5.47 0.17
C GLY A 293 -8.06 -4.83 -1.09
N ALA A 294 -9.16 -4.06 -0.96
CA ALA A 294 -9.76 -3.33 -2.06
C ALA A 294 -8.79 -2.37 -2.75
N SER A 295 -7.92 -1.70 -1.98
CA SER A 295 -6.92 -0.75 -2.49
C SER A 295 -5.94 -1.45 -3.44
N LEU A 296 -5.36 -2.58 -3.01
CA LEU A 296 -4.39 -3.30 -3.84
C LEU A 296 -5.04 -4.06 -5.00
N ILE A 297 -6.27 -4.54 -4.83
CA ILE A 297 -7.04 -5.14 -5.93
C ILE A 297 -7.34 -4.12 -7.01
N ALA A 298 -7.80 -2.92 -6.66
CA ALA A 298 -8.01 -1.84 -7.62
C ALA A 298 -6.71 -1.49 -8.34
N ALA A 299 -5.61 -1.34 -7.60
CA ALA A 299 -4.30 -1.08 -8.18
C ALA A 299 -3.87 -2.17 -9.19
N ALA A 300 -4.09 -3.45 -8.87
CA ALA A 300 -3.73 -4.56 -9.73
C ALA A 300 -4.63 -4.65 -10.98
N PHE A 301 -5.94 -4.41 -10.86
CA PHE A 301 -6.85 -4.32 -12.01
C PHE A 301 -6.44 -3.20 -12.97
N LEU A 302 -5.97 -2.07 -12.47
CA LEU A 302 -5.51 -0.96 -13.32
C LEU A 302 -4.21 -1.25 -14.08
N ILE A 303 -3.49 -2.31 -13.70
CA ILE A 303 -2.25 -2.78 -14.33
C ILE A 303 -2.53 -3.90 -15.34
N GLU A 304 -3.34 -4.90 -14.96
CA GLU A 304 -3.53 -6.14 -15.74
C GLU A 304 -4.92 -6.28 -16.37
N GLY A 305 -5.90 -5.50 -15.91
CA GLY A 305 -7.29 -5.51 -16.41
C GLY A 305 -8.15 -6.67 -15.90
N GLN A 306 -7.52 -7.82 -15.62
CA GLN A 306 -8.16 -9.02 -15.12
C GLN A 306 -7.25 -9.69 -14.09
N LEU A 307 -7.85 -10.29 -13.05
CA LEU A 307 -7.13 -10.98 -11.99
C LEU A 307 -7.68 -12.39 -11.79
N THR A 308 -6.79 -13.32 -11.46
CA THR A 308 -7.19 -14.65 -10.99
C THR A 308 -7.57 -14.60 -9.51
N ARG A 309 -8.28 -15.63 -9.03
CA ARG A 309 -8.64 -15.75 -7.60
C ARG A 309 -7.42 -15.71 -6.69
N ALA A 310 -6.36 -16.41 -7.08
CA ALA A 310 -5.11 -16.48 -6.34
C ALA A 310 -4.46 -15.09 -6.23
N LYS A 311 -4.46 -14.30 -7.31
CA LYS A 311 -3.96 -12.92 -7.28
C LYS A 311 -4.81 -12.04 -6.38
N MET A 312 -6.14 -12.10 -6.47
CA MET A 312 -7.03 -11.32 -5.58
C MET A 312 -6.80 -11.68 -4.10
N ALA A 313 -6.71 -12.95 -3.76
CA ALA A 313 -6.48 -13.39 -2.40
C ALA A 313 -5.10 -12.98 -1.86
N TYR A 314 -4.08 -12.99 -2.72
CA TYR A 314 -2.76 -12.44 -2.40
C TYR A 314 -2.82 -10.92 -2.12
N LEU A 315 -3.58 -10.18 -2.92
CA LEU A 315 -3.74 -8.73 -2.77
C LEU A 315 -4.58 -8.37 -1.54
N GLU A 316 -5.58 -9.15 -1.17
CA GLU A 316 -6.30 -9.05 0.11
C GLU A 316 -5.34 -9.15 1.30
N TYR A 317 -4.51 -10.20 1.30
CA TYR A 317 -3.50 -10.44 2.33
C TYR A 317 -2.52 -9.26 2.42
N LEU A 318 -1.91 -8.86 1.30
CA LEU A 318 -0.98 -7.74 1.28
C LEU A 318 -1.62 -6.42 1.71
N GLY A 319 -2.84 -6.18 1.23
CA GLY A 319 -3.56 -4.94 1.45
C GLY A 319 -3.87 -4.74 2.92
N PHE A 320 -4.29 -5.81 3.61
CA PHE A 320 -4.49 -5.74 5.05
C PHE A 320 -3.19 -5.43 5.81
N ALA A 321 -2.07 -6.07 5.44
CA ALA A 321 -0.79 -5.79 6.08
C ALA A 321 -0.36 -4.31 5.93
N PHE A 322 -0.57 -3.72 4.76
CA PHE A 322 -0.25 -2.31 4.52
C PHE A 322 -1.23 -1.36 5.22
N GLN A 323 -2.53 -1.68 5.27
CA GLN A 323 -3.48 -0.90 6.05
C GLN A 323 -3.09 -0.85 7.54
N LEU A 324 -2.65 -1.99 8.10
CA LEU A 324 -2.21 -2.02 9.50
C LEU A 324 -0.87 -1.31 9.73
N LEU A 325 0.02 -1.32 8.74
CA LEU A 325 1.24 -0.52 8.80
C LEU A 325 0.90 0.98 8.83
N ASP A 326 0.02 1.44 7.95
CA ASP A 326 -0.42 2.84 7.91
C ASP A 326 -1.10 3.24 9.23
N ASP A 327 -2.03 2.43 9.75
CA ASP A 327 -2.70 2.65 11.04
C ASP A 327 -1.69 2.72 12.22
N LEU A 328 -0.56 2.02 12.15
CA LEU A 328 0.51 2.09 13.15
C LEU A 328 1.37 3.35 13.00
N GLN A 329 1.68 3.75 11.76
CA GLN A 329 2.41 5.00 11.46
C GLN A 329 1.59 6.23 11.88
N ASP A 330 0.28 6.19 11.64
CA ASP A 330 -0.65 7.30 11.87
C ASP A 330 -1.29 7.25 13.27
N PHE A 331 -0.85 6.34 14.16
CA PHE A 331 -1.42 6.14 15.50
C PHE A 331 -1.72 7.43 16.28
N HIS A 332 -0.80 8.41 16.25
CA HIS A 332 -0.97 9.67 16.95
C HIS A 332 -2.03 10.58 16.32
N GLU A 333 -2.08 10.61 14.99
CA GLU A 333 -3.07 11.37 14.23
C GLU A 333 -4.46 10.76 14.39
N ASP A 334 -4.57 9.44 14.29
CA ASP A 334 -5.83 8.71 14.49
C ASP A 334 -6.38 8.89 15.91
N MET A 335 -5.52 8.82 16.94
CA MET A 335 -5.93 9.13 18.31
C MET A 335 -6.46 10.57 18.45
N LYS A 336 -5.82 11.54 17.78
CA LYS A 336 -6.23 12.95 17.82
C LYS A 336 -7.56 13.17 17.11
N ASN A 337 -7.80 12.46 16.00
CA ASN A 337 -9.01 12.56 15.19
C ASN A 337 -10.14 11.62 15.67
N ASN A 338 -9.91 10.87 16.74
CA ASN A 338 -10.84 9.88 17.31
C ASN A 338 -11.18 8.73 16.32
N HIS A 339 -10.24 8.39 15.44
CA HIS A 339 -10.33 7.25 14.55
C HIS A 339 -9.98 5.96 15.31
N ARG A 340 -10.77 4.92 15.11
CA ARG A 340 -10.64 3.61 15.74
C ARG A 340 -9.99 2.62 14.78
N THR A 341 -8.68 2.50 14.91
CA THR A 341 -7.88 1.45 14.28
C THR A 341 -7.64 0.32 15.28
N ILE A 342 -7.07 -0.80 14.83
CA ILE A 342 -6.71 -1.90 15.73
C ILE A 342 -5.79 -1.39 16.85
N PHE A 343 -4.86 -0.49 16.54
CA PHE A 343 -3.90 0.04 17.49
C PHE A 343 -4.53 1.05 18.45
N THR A 344 -5.29 2.04 17.95
CA THR A 344 -5.91 3.04 18.81
C THR A 344 -6.97 2.43 19.73
N GLN A 345 -7.79 1.50 19.22
CA GLN A 345 -8.76 0.77 20.04
C GLN A 345 -8.08 -0.11 21.09
N THR A 346 -7.00 -0.81 20.74
CA THR A 346 -6.23 -1.62 21.72
C THR A 346 -5.74 -0.77 22.88
N PHE A 347 -5.21 0.42 22.59
CA PHE A 347 -4.75 1.35 23.62
C PHE A 347 -5.90 1.86 24.50
N LEU A 348 -7.05 2.19 23.90
CA LEU A 348 -8.24 2.66 24.62
C LEU A 348 -8.86 1.58 25.52
N ASP A 349 -8.70 0.31 25.15
CA ASP A 349 -9.06 -0.84 25.99
C ASP A 349 -8.09 -1.03 27.19
N GLY A 350 -7.12 -0.12 27.38
CA GLY A 350 -6.15 -0.17 28.47
C GLY A 350 -5.00 -1.16 28.24
N LYS A 351 -4.80 -1.63 27.01
CA LYS A 351 -3.75 -2.59 26.65
C LYS A 351 -2.54 -1.90 26.02
N THR A 352 -1.41 -2.59 26.03
CA THR A 352 -0.20 -2.20 25.27
C THR A 352 -0.33 -2.57 23.80
N LEU A 353 0.43 -1.90 22.94
CA LEU A 353 0.49 -2.20 21.50
C LEU A 353 1.32 -3.45 21.16
N ASP A 354 1.84 -4.14 22.18
CA ASP A 354 2.63 -5.38 22.05
C ASP A 354 1.93 -6.41 21.15
N GLU A 355 0.67 -6.72 21.48
CA GLU A 355 -0.10 -7.75 20.77
C GLU A 355 -0.31 -7.43 19.28
N PRO A 356 -0.94 -6.30 18.91
CA PRO A 356 -1.19 -6.00 17.50
C PRO A 356 0.09 -5.77 16.70
N THR A 357 1.12 -5.15 17.30
CA THR A 357 2.41 -4.92 16.60
C THR A 357 3.14 -6.24 16.36
N GLY A 358 3.20 -7.11 17.37
CA GLY A 358 3.85 -8.40 17.25
C GLY A 358 3.15 -9.31 16.25
N ARG A 359 1.81 -9.31 16.25
CA ARG A 359 1.02 -10.04 15.27
C ARG A 359 1.20 -9.48 13.86
N LEU A 360 1.28 -8.15 13.67
CA LEU A 360 1.57 -7.54 12.37
C LEU A 360 2.94 -7.95 11.83
N ILE A 361 3.98 -7.95 12.66
CA ILE A 361 5.31 -8.43 12.25
C ILE A 361 5.24 -9.91 11.86
N GLN A 362 4.55 -10.74 12.65
CA GLN A 362 4.34 -12.15 12.31
C GLN A 362 3.54 -12.31 11.02
N TYR A 363 2.56 -11.45 10.77
CA TYR A 363 1.78 -11.44 9.54
C TYR A 363 2.68 -11.24 8.32
N CYS A 364 3.51 -10.19 8.33
CA CYS A 364 4.48 -9.90 7.26
C CYS A 364 5.62 -10.93 7.16
N TYR A 365 5.99 -11.56 8.28
CA TYR A 365 7.07 -12.55 8.33
C TYR A 365 6.61 -13.97 7.95
N SER A 366 5.35 -14.31 8.21
CA SER A 366 4.83 -15.65 8.05
C SER A 366 4.69 -16.01 6.56
N SER A 367 5.55 -16.91 6.11
CA SER A 367 5.54 -17.51 4.77
C SER A 367 4.30 -18.36 4.38
N PRO A 368 3.37 -18.82 5.25
CA PRO A 368 2.24 -19.65 4.79
C PRO A 368 1.28 -18.96 3.81
N ALA A 369 0.93 -17.69 3.99
CA ALA A 369 0.15 -16.96 2.99
C ALA A 369 0.89 -16.87 1.66
N PHE A 370 2.20 -16.66 1.74
CA PHE A 370 3.10 -16.62 0.59
C PHE A 370 3.15 -17.95 -0.17
N LYS A 371 3.09 -19.10 0.53
CA LYS A 371 3.10 -20.44 -0.08
C LYS A 371 1.76 -20.83 -0.71
N ILE A 372 0.63 -20.42 -0.12
CA ILE A 372 -0.72 -20.76 -0.62
C ILE A 372 -0.97 -20.13 -2.01
N PHE A 373 -0.41 -18.95 -2.28
CA PHE A 373 -0.62 -18.22 -3.55
C PHE A 373 0.56 -18.31 -4.52
N SER A 374 1.63 -19.01 -4.14
CA SER A 374 2.81 -19.25 -4.99
C SER A 374 2.82 -20.64 -5.62
N ASP A 375 1.68 -21.34 -5.69
CA ASP A 375 1.54 -22.63 -6.37
C ASP A 375 1.62 -22.45 -7.90
N ASP A 376 2.78 -21.99 -8.34
CA ASP A 376 3.39 -22.27 -9.62
C ASP A 376 3.99 -23.70 -9.53
N GLN A 377 3.14 -24.71 -9.23
CA GLN A 377 3.56 -26.11 -9.12
C GLN A 377 3.95 -26.75 -10.47
N HIS A 378 4.02 -25.97 -11.55
CA HIS A 378 4.40 -26.47 -12.87
C HIS A 378 5.78 -26.05 -13.37
N THR A 379 6.62 -25.38 -12.56
CA THR A 379 8.01 -25.08 -12.97
C THR A 379 9.10 -25.59 -12.04
N ILE A 380 8.77 -26.26 -10.93
CA ILE A 380 9.77 -26.92 -10.07
C ILE A 380 9.91 -28.40 -10.46
N SER A 381 10.16 -28.66 -11.74
CA SER A 381 10.83 -29.90 -12.15
C SER A 381 12.30 -29.58 -12.42
N ASP A 382 13.16 -30.02 -11.51
CA ASP A 382 14.56 -30.35 -11.77
C ASP A 382 15.48 -29.31 -12.44
N SER A 383 15.54 -28.09 -11.90
CA SER A 383 16.80 -27.34 -11.97
C SER A 383 17.10 -26.55 -10.70
N LYS A 384 18.32 -26.72 -10.19
CA LYS A 384 18.86 -26.06 -9.01
C LYS A 384 18.66 -24.53 -9.08
N ASN A 385 18.06 -23.94 -8.05
CA ASN A 385 18.14 -22.51 -7.70
C ASN A 385 17.73 -21.47 -8.77
N GLN A 386 16.45 -21.42 -9.16
CA GLN A 386 15.89 -20.18 -9.72
C GLN A 386 14.76 -19.65 -8.84
N CYS A 387 15.15 -18.79 -7.90
CA CYS A 387 14.25 -17.82 -7.29
C CYS A 387 13.95 -16.76 -8.36
N THR A 388 12.69 -16.62 -8.78
CA THR A 388 12.29 -15.65 -9.80
C THR A 388 12.40 -14.22 -9.26
N LEU A 389 12.61 -13.24 -10.14
CA LEU A 389 12.63 -11.81 -9.78
C LEU A 389 11.35 -11.39 -9.02
N ALA A 390 10.20 -11.92 -9.41
CA ALA A 390 8.93 -11.73 -8.73
C ALA A 390 9.00 -12.15 -7.25
N HIS A 391 9.54 -13.34 -6.97
CA HIS A 391 9.72 -13.82 -5.60
C HIS A 391 10.62 -12.89 -4.78
N TYR A 392 11.74 -12.40 -5.35
CA TYR A 392 12.61 -11.45 -4.68
C TYR A 392 11.91 -10.12 -4.35
N VAL A 393 11.14 -9.57 -5.28
CA VAL A 393 10.39 -8.32 -5.07
C VAL A 393 9.38 -8.50 -3.94
N ARG A 394 8.62 -9.60 -3.93
CA ARG A 394 7.63 -9.88 -2.88
C ARG A 394 8.27 -9.97 -1.49
N ILE A 395 9.35 -10.73 -1.35
CA ILE A 395 10.10 -10.80 -0.07
C ILE A 395 10.62 -9.42 0.33
N SER A 396 11.17 -8.67 -0.63
CA SER A 396 11.71 -7.34 -0.36
C SER A 396 10.65 -6.36 0.13
N MET A 397 9.44 -6.40 -0.43
CA MET A 397 8.31 -5.59 0.02
C MET A 397 7.90 -5.91 1.46
N MET A 398 7.80 -7.19 1.82
CA MET A 398 7.44 -7.59 3.19
C MET A 398 8.54 -7.26 4.20
N MET A 399 9.80 -7.44 3.83
CA MET A 399 10.91 -7.00 4.69
C MET A 399 10.95 -5.49 4.85
N PHE A 400 10.64 -4.74 3.79
CA PHE A 400 10.53 -3.30 3.85
C PHE A 400 9.39 -2.87 4.78
N ALA A 401 8.22 -3.52 4.70
CA ALA A 401 7.12 -3.28 5.62
C ALA A 401 7.53 -3.53 7.09
N ILE A 402 8.26 -4.61 7.39
CA ILE A 402 8.79 -4.85 8.74
C ILE A 402 9.73 -3.73 9.20
N ILE A 403 10.56 -3.18 8.33
CA ILE A 403 11.42 -2.03 8.68
C ILE A 403 10.58 -0.81 9.02
N LEU A 404 9.51 -0.54 8.26
CA LEU A 404 8.60 0.58 8.53
C LEU A 404 7.80 0.37 9.83
N ILE A 405 7.38 -0.87 10.13
CA ILE A 405 6.76 -1.23 11.41
C ILE A 405 7.72 -0.93 12.56
N LEU A 406 8.99 -1.30 12.43
CA LEU A 406 10.02 -1.04 13.44
C LEU A 406 10.34 0.45 13.59
N GLU A 407 10.31 1.21 12.50
CA GLU A 407 10.43 2.67 12.53
C GLU A 407 9.28 3.29 13.34
N ALA A 408 8.03 2.96 13.01
CA ALA A 408 6.85 3.45 13.71
C ALA A 408 6.90 3.07 15.20
N ALA A 409 7.18 1.80 15.50
CA ALA A 409 7.29 1.31 16.86
C ALA A 409 8.38 2.02 17.68
N SER A 410 9.49 2.45 17.05
CA SER A 410 10.58 3.18 17.72
C SER A 410 10.14 4.54 18.27
N GLN A 411 9.11 5.15 17.66
CA GLN A 411 8.53 6.44 18.05
C GLN A 411 7.42 6.27 19.11
N LEU A 412 6.86 5.07 19.23
CA LEU A 412 5.73 4.75 20.10
C LEU A 412 6.12 4.08 21.42
N LYS A 413 7.36 4.27 21.90
CA LYS A 413 7.92 3.61 23.10
C LYS A 413 6.99 3.58 24.32
N LYS A 414 6.23 4.65 24.57
CA LYS A 414 5.35 4.78 25.75
C LYS A 414 4.11 3.88 25.71
N TYR A 415 3.81 3.27 24.57
CA TYR A 415 2.64 2.41 24.36
C TYR A 415 2.96 0.91 24.37
N TYR A 416 4.23 0.56 24.54
CA TYR A 416 4.70 -0.82 24.62
C TYR A 416 5.12 -1.19 26.04
N SER A 417 5.06 -2.48 26.36
CA SER A 417 5.76 -2.98 27.53
C SER A 417 7.28 -2.81 27.37
N LYS A 418 7.98 -2.65 28.50
CA LYS A 418 9.44 -2.48 28.49
C LYS A 418 10.14 -3.66 27.82
N GLN A 419 9.69 -4.89 28.09
CA GLN A 419 10.29 -6.10 27.55
C GLN A 419 10.07 -6.18 26.03
N PHE A 420 8.83 -6.00 25.57
CA PHE A 420 8.51 -6.10 24.16
C PHE A 420 9.23 -5.03 23.32
N TYR A 421 9.32 -3.79 23.82
CA TYR A 421 10.09 -2.74 23.15
C TYR A 421 11.59 -3.08 23.03
N GLN A 422 12.17 -3.75 24.03
CA GLN A 422 13.56 -4.24 23.97
C GLN A 422 13.71 -5.36 22.93
N ASP A 423 12.72 -6.25 22.83
CA ASP A 423 12.71 -7.33 21.84
C ASP A 423 12.58 -6.76 20.41
N LEU A 424 11.71 -5.77 20.19
CA LEU A 424 11.62 -5.03 18.92
C LEU A 424 12.93 -4.31 18.56
N SER A 425 13.52 -3.62 19.52
CA SER A 425 14.82 -2.96 19.31
C SER A 425 15.93 -3.96 18.99
N THR A 426 15.83 -5.19 19.51
CA THR A 426 16.74 -6.28 19.21
C THR A 426 16.52 -6.80 17.80
N LEU A 427 15.26 -6.92 17.37
CA LEU A 427 14.89 -7.33 16.02
C LEU A 427 15.41 -6.36 14.96
N SER A 428 15.40 -5.06 15.26
CA SER A 428 15.68 -4.02 14.27
C SER A 428 17.11 -4.04 13.71
N PRO A 429 17.29 -3.95 12.38
CA PRO A 429 18.60 -3.80 11.77
C PRO A 429 19.17 -2.38 11.96
N ILE A 430 18.32 -1.38 12.24
CA ILE A 430 18.69 0.01 12.50
C ILE A 430 18.44 0.31 13.98
N PRO A 431 19.41 0.88 14.72
CA PRO A 431 19.20 1.24 16.11
C PRO A 431 17.98 2.14 16.28
N PHE A 432 17.12 1.85 17.27
CA PHE A 432 15.90 2.62 17.52
C PHE A 432 16.16 4.11 17.75
N ASP A 433 17.28 4.48 18.37
CA ASP A 433 17.62 5.89 18.54
C ASP A 433 17.88 6.63 17.21
N GLN A 434 18.29 5.91 16.16
CA GLN A 434 18.38 6.48 14.82
C GLN A 434 16.99 6.56 14.18
N LEU A 435 16.18 5.49 14.26
CA LEU A 435 14.82 5.44 13.69
C LEU A 435 13.88 6.51 14.25
N LYS A 436 14.09 6.97 15.49
CA LYS A 436 13.32 8.10 16.06
C LYS A 436 13.57 9.45 15.38
N THR A 437 14.68 9.58 14.66
CA THR A 437 15.14 10.88 14.11
C THR A 437 15.13 10.92 12.60
N ILE A 438 14.74 9.80 11.96
CA ILE A 438 14.78 9.64 10.50
C ILE A 438 13.47 9.04 10.06
N SER A 439 12.93 9.50 8.94
CA SER A 439 11.97 8.70 8.18
C SER A 439 12.73 7.87 7.14
N VAL A 440 12.66 6.53 7.22
CA VAL A 440 13.28 5.64 6.22
C VAL A 440 12.61 5.87 4.88
N GLU A 441 11.29 6.07 4.89
CA GLU A 441 10.51 6.29 3.67
C GLU A 441 10.84 7.62 3.00
N GLU A 442 10.86 8.74 3.73
CA GLU A 442 11.25 10.05 3.16
C GLU A 442 12.67 10.02 2.62
N LYS A 443 13.57 9.30 3.31
CA LYS A 443 14.92 9.10 2.82
C LYS A 443 14.92 8.38 1.49
N ILE A 444 14.28 7.22 1.39
CA ILE A 444 14.15 6.46 0.13
C ILE A 444 13.58 7.38 -0.95
N TRP A 445 12.49 8.06 -0.66
CA TRP A 445 11.83 8.96 -1.58
C TRP A 445 12.73 10.06 -2.11
N ALA A 446 13.40 10.80 -1.21
CA ALA A 446 14.32 11.86 -1.58
C ALA A 446 15.40 11.35 -2.53
N VAL A 447 15.75 10.07 -2.43
CA VAL A 447 16.71 9.50 -3.33
C VAL A 447 16.15 9.10 -4.68
N VAL A 448 14.93 8.54 -4.70
CA VAL A 448 14.18 8.21 -5.92
C VAL A 448 13.99 9.43 -6.77
N GLN A 449 13.68 10.55 -6.13
CA GLN A 449 13.45 11.79 -6.81
C GLN A 449 14.76 12.37 -7.39
N ASN A 450 15.85 12.36 -6.62
CA ASN A 450 17.14 12.95 -7.00
C ASN A 450 17.93 12.20 -8.10
N GLN A 451 17.28 11.31 -8.87
CA GLN A 451 17.88 10.42 -9.88
C GLN A 451 18.27 11.10 -11.21
N TRP A 452 18.05 12.39 -11.40
CA TRP A 452 18.45 13.08 -12.63
C TRP A 452 19.91 13.50 -12.60
N PHE A 453 20.82 12.66 -13.11
CA PHE A 453 22.13 13.07 -13.66
C PHE A 453 22.68 12.08 -14.68
#